data_AF-A0A5K1B2P3-F1
#
_entry.id   AF-A0A5K1B2P3-F1
#
_cell.length_a   1.000
_cell.length_b   1.000
_cell.length_c   1.000
_cell.angle_alpha   90.00
_cell.angle_beta   90.00
_cell.angle_gamma   90.00
#
_symmetry.space_group_name_H-M   'P 1'
#
loop_
_entity.id
_entity.type
_entity.pdbx_description
1 polymer ?
#
loop_
_entity_poly.entity_id
_entity_poly.type
_entity_poly.pdbx_seq_one_letter_code
_entity_poly.pdbx_strand_id
1 'polypeptide(L)' 'GLVVPVIRKADRMNFAEIEKEISSLAKKANDGSISIDEMAGGTFTISNGGVYGSLLSTPIINPPQ' A
#
# COMPACT_ATOMS: atom_id res chain seq x y z
N GLY A 1 1.37 -9.09 10.22
CA GLY A 1 -0.07 -8.94 9.88
C GLY A 1 -0.19 -8.15 8.58
N LEU A 2 -1.42 -7.88 8.12
CA LEU A 2 -1.63 -7.01 6.96
C LEU A 2 -1.35 -5.55 7.35
N VAL A 3 -0.51 -4.87 6.58
CA VAL A 3 -0.28 -3.42 6.68
C VAL A 3 -0.63 -2.76 5.35
N VAL A 4 -1.04 -1.49 5.39
CA VAL A 4 -1.49 -0.73 4.21
C VAL A 4 -0.71 0.59 4.15
N PRO A 5 0.53 0.58 3.63
CA PRO A 5 1.32 1.80 3.47
C PRO A 5 0.79 2.71 2.35
N VAL A 6 1.09 4.00 2.45
CA VAL A 6 0.62 5.05 1.54
C VAL A 6 1.77 5.54 0.65
N ILE A 7 1.62 5.37 -0.66
CA ILE A 7 2.46 6.07 -1.65
C ILE A 7 1.90 7.49 -1.81
N ARG A 8 2.69 8.50 -1.43
CA ARG A 8 2.26 9.89 -1.47
C ARG A 8 2.59 10.55 -2.80
N LYS A 9 1.66 11.36 -3.31
CA LYS A 9 1.82 12.15 -4.55
C LYS A 9 2.18 11.28 -5.77
N ALA A 10 1.52 10.12 -5.88
CA ALA A 10 1.72 9.18 -6.99
C ALA A 10 1.42 9.81 -8.36
N ASP A 11 0.61 10.88 -8.41
CA ASP A 11 0.34 11.69 -9.60
C ASP A 11 1.58 12.37 -10.20
N ARG A 12 2.65 12.51 -9.42
CA ARG A 12 3.90 13.17 -9.81
C ARG A 12 5.05 12.20 -10.07
N MET A 13 4.79 10.90 -9.93
CA MET A 13 5.78 9.85 -10.07
C MET A 13 5.66 9.17 -11.45
N ASN A 14 6.79 8.76 -12.00
CA ASN A 14 6.81 7.80 -13.10
C ASN A 14 6.71 6.35 -12.56
N PHE A 15 6.54 5.37 -13.45
CA PHE A 15 6.39 3.97 -13.06
C PHE A 15 7.56 3.40 -12.24
N ALA A 16 8.79 3.76 -12.57
CA ALA A 16 9.97 3.26 -11.87
C ALA A 16 10.07 3.85 -10.45
N GLU A 17 9.65 5.10 -10.26
CA GLU A 17 9.58 5.74 -8.94
C GLU A 17 8.52 5.07 -8.06
N ILE A 18 7.34 4.77 -8.62
CA ILE A 18 6.29 4.03 -7.91
C ILE A 18 6.79 2.65 -7.48
N GLU A 19 7.42 1.90 -8.37
CA GLU A 19 7.96 0.57 -8.05
C GLU A 19 9.01 0.64 -6.93
N LYS A 20 9.93 1.61 -7.03
CA LYS A 20 10.97 1.81 -6.01
C LYS A 20 10.36 2.14 -4.64
N GLU A 21 9.32 2.96 -4.60
CA GLU A 21 8.63 3.32 -3.36
C GLU A 21 7.88 2.12 -2.77
N ILE A 22 7.18 1.33 -3.59
CA ILE A 22 6.55 0.06 -3.16
C ILE A 22 7.59 -0.85 -2.50
N SER A 23 8.74 -1.03 -3.16
CA SER A 23 9.82 -1.88 -2.64
C SER A 23 10.38 -1.37 -1.30
N SER A 24 10.55 -0.05 -1.16
CA SER A 24 11.01 0.57 0.09
C SER A 24 10.03 0.36 1.24
N LEU A 25 8.74 0.62 1.01
CA LEU A 25 7.68 0.45 2.00
C LEU A 25 7.49 -1.02 2.39
N ALA A 26 7.56 -1.93 1.41
CA ALA A 26 7.51 -3.36 1.65
C ALA A 26 8.68 -3.84 2.52
N LYS A 27 9.89 -3.34 2.28
CA LYS A 27 11.05 -3.65 3.13
C LYS A 27 10.83 -3.18 4.57
N LYS A 28 10.41 -1.93 4.78
CA LYS A 28 10.11 -1.40 6.12
C LYS A 28 9.03 -2.18 6.84
N ALA A 29 7.98 -2.59 6.12
CA ALA A 29 6.91 -3.42 6.66
C ALA A 29 7.42 -4.79 7.12
N ASN A 30 8.25 -5.46 6.32
CA ASN A 30 8.86 -6.74 6.66
C ASN A 30 9.83 -6.63 7.85
N ASP A 31 10.61 -5.54 7.90
CA ASP A 31 11.56 -5.26 8.97
C ASP A 31 10.87 -4.76 10.27
N GLY A 32 9.55 -4.52 10.24
CA GLY A 32 8.79 -3.98 11.37
C GLY A 32 9.13 -2.53 11.72
N SER A 33 9.80 -1.80 10.81
CA SER A 33 10.25 -0.41 11.01
C SER A 33 9.33 0.63 10.37
N ILE A 34 8.23 0.20 9.78
CA ILE A 34 7.23 1.08 9.17
C ILE A 34 6.58 1.98 10.23
N SER A 35 6.50 3.28 9.92
CA SER A 35 5.90 4.28 10.80
C SER A 35 4.38 4.38 10.61
N ILE A 36 3.69 4.91 11.63
CA ILE A 36 2.25 5.20 11.55
C ILE A 36 1.95 6.23 10.46
N ASP A 37 2.81 7.23 10.29
CA ASP A 37 2.67 8.27 9.28
C ASP A 37 2.74 7.72 7.85
N GLU A 38 3.46 6.61 7.63
CA GLU A 38 3.51 5.90 6.35
C GLU A 38 2.24 5.09 6.08
N MET A 39 1.36 4.87 7.06
CA MET A 39 0.11 4.12 6.90
C MET A 39 -1.14 5.03 6.94
N ALA A 40 -0.98 6.32 7.20
CA ALA A 40 -2.08 7.26 7.41
C ALA A 40 -2.32 8.22 6.23
N GLY A 41 -3.56 8.70 6.09
CA GLY A 41 -3.90 9.77 5.15
C GLY A 41 -3.85 9.38 3.66
N GLY A 42 -4.14 8.12 3.35
CA GLY A 42 -4.38 7.67 1.98
C GLY A 42 -5.70 8.23 1.42
N THR A 43 -5.75 8.46 0.11
CA THR A 43 -6.94 8.98 -0.59
C THR A 43 -7.75 7.90 -1.30
N PHE A 44 -7.11 6.79 -1.66
CA PHE A 44 -7.72 5.58 -2.18
C PHE A 44 -6.82 4.39 -1.85
N THR A 45 -7.36 3.17 -1.94
CA THR A 45 -6.61 1.94 -1.63
C THR A 45 -6.75 0.93 -2.77
N ILE A 46 -5.64 0.30 -3.13
CA ILE A 46 -5.60 -0.85 -4.03
C ILE A 46 -5.35 -2.09 -3.17
N SER A 47 -6.24 -3.08 -3.28
CA SER A 47 -6.06 -4.39 -2.65
C SER A 47 -5.91 -5.45 -3.74
N ASN A 48 -4.85 -6.26 -3.65
CA ASN A 48 -4.60 -7.35 -4.57
C ASN A 48 -4.78 -8.69 -3.85
N GLY A 49 -5.97 -9.29 -3.97
CA GLY A 49 -6.24 -10.64 -3.46
C GLY A 49 -5.71 -11.77 -4.36
N GLY A 50 -5.30 -11.45 -5.59
CA GLY A 50 -4.87 -12.43 -6.59
C GLY A 50 -3.62 -13.20 -6.16
N VAL A 51 -2.75 -12.59 -5.35
CA VAL A 51 -1.58 -13.27 -4.75
C VAL A 51 -1.94 -14.45 -3.85
N TYR A 52 -3.18 -14.50 -3.35
CA TYR A 52 -3.72 -15.59 -2.54
C TYR A 52 -4.66 -16.53 -3.32
N GLY A 53 -4.73 -16.39 -4.64
CA GLY A 53 -5.61 -17.21 -5.50
C GLY A 53 -7.07 -16.77 -5.53
N SER A 54 -7.40 -15.59 -5.00
CA SER A 54 -8.75 -15.02 -5.10
C SER A 54 -9.04 -14.55 -6.53
N LEU A 55 -10.15 -15.01 -7.10
CA LEU A 55 -10.66 -14.55 -8.40
C LEU A 55 -11.56 -13.31 -8.27
N LEU A 56 -12.28 -13.20 -7.16
CA LEU A 56 -13.18 -12.10 -6.83
C LEU A 56 -13.07 -11.82 -5.33
N SER A 57 -13.05 -10.53 -4.97
CA SER A 57 -13.02 -10.10 -3.58
C SER A 57 -14.01 -8.97 -3.33
N THR A 58 -14.60 -8.94 -2.14
CA THR A 58 -15.38 -7.82 -1.64
C THR A 58 -14.49 -7.03 -0.67
N PRO A 59 -13.74 -6.03 -1.16
CA PRO A 59 -12.81 -5.30 -0.32
C PRO A 59 -13.57 -4.53 0.78
N ILE A 60 -13.00 -4.54 1.99
CA ILE A 60 -13.48 -3.71 3.10
C ILE A 60 -12.69 -2.41 3.06
N ILE A 61 -13.40 -1.30 2.97
CA ILE A 61 -12.82 0.04 3.00
C ILE A 61 -12.27 0.31 4.39
N ASN A 62 -11.06 0.88 4.46
CA ASN A 62 -10.46 1.34 5.71
C ASN A 62 -10.71 2.86 5.87
N PRO A 63 -11.65 3.29 6.74
CA PRO A 63 -11.96 4.71 6.91
C PRO A 63 -10.70 5.53 7.28
N PRO A 64 -10.59 6.80 6.87
CA PRO A 64 -11.60 7.67 6.25
C PRO A 64 -11.70 7.57 4.71
N GLN A 65 -11.15 6.51 4.12
CA GLN A 65 -11.10 6.31 2.65
C GLN A 65 -12.45 5.90 2.07
#